data_AF-A0A1R0W9R0-F1
#
_entry.id   AF-A0A1R0W9R0-F1
#
_cell.length_a   1.000
_cell.length_b   1.000
_cell.length_c   1.000
_cell.angle_alpha   90.00
_cell.angle_beta   90.00
_cell.angle_gamma   90.00
#
_symmetry.space_group_name_H-M   'P 1'
#
loop_
_entity.id
_entity.type
_entity.pdbx_description
1 polymer ?
#
loop_
_entity_poly.entity_id
_entity_poly.type
_entity_poly.pdbx_seq_one_letter_code
_entity_poly.pdbx_strand_id
1 'polypeptide(L)'
;MAKATRRPKEFTQAQLYELRHNPNVSSIEGRNITYTPVFKIAAIRADQDGIRPREIFIRGGFCLEAIGTDTPKRCLQRWRAIFDKYGEKGLMNEGRQRHDRKHWTLEEKLQDKLHVAEEQIRLLKDENAQLKRELRELQKLYAEKPKRLYVRNRVSEH
;
A
#
# COMPACT_ATOMS: atom_id res chain seq x y z
N MET A 1 -4.50 -37.28 -24.32
CA MET A 1 -3.04 -37.34 -24.58
C MET A 1 -2.31 -36.51 -23.53
N ALA A 2 -1.57 -37.14 -22.62
CA ALA A 2 -0.73 -36.42 -21.67
C ALA A 2 0.44 -35.78 -22.45
N LYS A 3 0.50 -34.44 -22.49
CA LYS A 3 1.65 -33.74 -23.05
C LYS A 3 2.85 -34.03 -22.15
N ALA A 4 3.89 -34.65 -22.69
CA ALA A 4 5.15 -34.85 -21.98
C ALA A 4 5.65 -33.49 -21.45
N THR A 5 5.72 -33.36 -20.13
CA THR A 5 6.23 -32.16 -19.46
C THR A 5 7.76 -32.16 -19.59
N ARG A 6 8.29 -31.58 -20.67
CA ARG A 6 9.73 -31.29 -20.76
C ARG A 6 10.13 -30.48 -19.54
N ARG A 7 11.10 -30.97 -18.75
CA ARG A 7 11.68 -30.19 -17.65
C ARG A 7 12.17 -28.85 -18.22
N PRO A 8 11.76 -27.72 -17.62
CA PRO A 8 12.33 -26.41 -17.91
C PRO A 8 13.86 -26.45 -17.97
N LYS A 9 14.45 -25.85 -19.01
CA LYS A 9 15.90 -25.62 -19.07
C LYS A 9 16.27 -24.62 -17.97
N GLU A 10 17.20 -25.01 -17.11
CA GLU A 10 17.79 -24.14 -16.08
C GLU A 10 18.76 -23.14 -16.70
N PHE A 11 19.04 -22.04 -16.00
CA PHE A 11 20.03 -21.07 -16.44
C PHE A 11 21.43 -21.66 -16.36
N THR A 12 22.26 -21.41 -17.37
CA THR A 12 23.68 -21.74 -17.31
C THR A 12 24.42 -20.78 -16.37
N GLN A 13 25.62 -21.17 -15.94
CA GLN A 13 26.43 -20.31 -15.06
C GLN A 13 26.74 -18.94 -15.69
N ALA A 14 26.98 -18.90 -17.00
CA ALA A 14 27.18 -17.66 -17.74
C ALA A 14 25.92 -16.78 -17.74
N GLN A 15 24.74 -17.36 -17.99
CA GLN A 15 23.47 -16.64 -17.93
C GLN A 15 23.17 -16.10 -16.53
N LEU A 16 23.45 -16.89 -15.49
CA LEU A 16 23.32 -16.43 -14.11
C LEU A 16 24.26 -15.27 -13.80
N TYR A 17 25.50 -15.32 -14.30
CA TYR A 17 26.45 -14.22 -14.16
C TYR A 17 25.92 -12.94 -14.81
N GLU A 18 25.49 -13.00 -16.07
CA GLU A 18 24.90 -11.83 -16.77
C GLU A 18 23.68 -11.27 -16.03
N LEU A 19 22.75 -12.13 -15.62
CA LEU A 19 21.54 -11.72 -14.91
C LEU A 19 21.85 -11.09 -13.55
N ARG A 20 22.87 -11.57 -12.82
CA ARG A 20 23.27 -11.01 -11.52
C ARG A 20 23.92 -9.62 -11.65
N HIS A 21 24.57 -9.33 -12.78
CA HIS A 21 25.19 -8.03 -13.03
C HIS A 21 24.21 -7.01 -13.64
N ASN A 22 23.00 -7.43 -14.01
CA ASN A 22 22.01 -6.54 -14.59
C ASN A 22 21.29 -5.72 -13.48
N PRO A 23 21.30 -4.38 -13.53
CA PRO A 23 20.67 -3.53 -12.51
C PRO A 23 19.14 -3.64 -12.45
N ASN A 24 18.51 -4.21 -13.47
CA ASN A 24 17.07 -4.43 -13.53
C ASN A 24 16.63 -5.73 -12.83
N VAL A 25 17.58 -6.50 -12.30
CA VAL A 25 17.35 -7.75 -11.54
C VAL A 25 17.54 -7.48 -10.05
N SER A 26 16.55 -7.88 -9.25
CA SER A 26 16.58 -7.80 -7.79
C SER A 26 17.07 -9.10 -7.14
N SER A 27 16.61 -10.25 -7.63
CA SER A 27 17.03 -11.56 -7.14
C SER A 27 16.76 -12.65 -8.17
N ILE A 28 17.45 -13.77 -8.04
CA ILE A 28 17.29 -14.94 -8.90
C ILE A 28 17.11 -16.17 -8.01
N GLU A 29 16.01 -16.89 -8.19
CA GLU A 29 15.69 -18.11 -7.44
C GLU A 29 15.38 -19.25 -8.43
N GLY A 30 16.37 -20.13 -8.64
CA GLY A 30 16.29 -21.17 -9.66
C GLY A 30 16.09 -20.57 -11.05
N ARG A 31 14.87 -20.71 -11.60
CA ARG A 31 14.46 -20.13 -12.90
C ARG A 31 13.74 -18.78 -12.77
N ASN A 32 13.36 -18.38 -11.57
CA ASN A 32 12.59 -17.17 -11.35
C ASN A 32 13.50 -15.96 -11.25
N ILE A 33 13.26 -14.99 -12.12
CA ILE A 33 13.92 -13.68 -12.05
C ILE A 33 12.95 -12.72 -11.37
N THR A 34 13.38 -12.15 -10.26
CA THR A 34 12.68 -11.05 -9.60
C THR A 34 13.23 -9.75 -10.16
N TYR A 35 12.38 -8.98 -10.82
CA TYR A 35 12.74 -7.70 -11.41
C TYR A 35 12.66 -6.58 -10.38
N THR A 36 13.51 -5.56 -10.52
CA THR A 36 13.44 -4.38 -9.65
C THR A 36 12.14 -3.61 -9.85
N PRO A 37 11.55 -3.03 -8.78
CA PRO A 37 10.34 -2.23 -8.93
C PRO A 37 10.48 -1.07 -9.91
N VAL A 38 11.65 -0.43 -9.93
CA VAL A 38 11.98 0.65 -10.85
C VAL A 38 11.87 0.19 -12.30
N PHE A 39 12.44 -0.97 -12.64
CA PHE A 39 12.35 -1.53 -13.98
C PHE A 39 10.91 -1.86 -14.37
N LYS A 40 10.12 -2.46 -13.46
CA LYS A 40 8.71 -2.79 -13.74
C LYS A 40 7.89 -1.56 -14.11
N ILE A 41 8.07 -0.45 -13.38
CA ILE A 41 7.36 0.81 -13.64
C ILE A 41 7.81 1.41 -14.98
N ALA A 42 9.12 1.46 -15.22
CA ALA A 42 9.66 1.94 -16.50
C ALA A 42 9.15 1.09 -17.67
N ALA A 43 9.06 -0.23 -17.49
CA ALA A 43 8.55 -1.15 -18.50
C ALA A 43 7.07 -0.90 -18.82
N ILE A 44 6.23 -0.63 -17.82
CA ILE A 44 4.81 -0.29 -18.03
C ILE A 44 4.64 1.02 -18.78
N ARG A 45 5.43 2.05 -18.43
CA ARG A 45 5.39 3.34 -19.13
C ARG A 45 5.79 3.18 -20.60
N ALA A 46 6.91 2.51 -20.86
CA ALA A 46 7.37 2.21 -22.21
C ALA A 46 6.33 1.42 -23.03
N ASP A 47 5.61 0.53 -22.38
CA ASP A 47 4.56 -0.28 -22.99
C ASP A 47 3.29 0.54 -23.30
N GLN A 48 2.94 1.52 -22.45
CA GLN A 48 1.91 2.52 -22.73
C GLN A 48 2.30 3.44 -23.89
N ASP A 49 3.59 3.72 -24.06
CA ASP A 49 4.15 4.44 -25.21
C ASP A 49 4.19 3.58 -26.49
N GLY A 50 3.71 2.34 -26.44
CA GLY A 50 3.63 1.43 -27.59
C GLY A 50 4.90 0.65 -27.89
N ILE A 51 5.92 0.71 -27.02
CA ILE A 51 7.15 -0.06 -27.20
C ILE A 51 6.85 -1.54 -26.95
N ARG A 52 7.32 -2.40 -27.87
CA ARG A 52 7.04 -3.85 -27.79
C ARG A 52 7.72 -4.48 -26.57
N PRO A 53 7.08 -5.47 -25.90
CA PRO A 53 7.66 -6.18 -24.77
C PRO A 53 9.10 -6.67 -24.96
N ARG A 54 9.40 -7.22 -26.15
CA ARG A 54 10.73 -7.74 -26.48
C ARG A 54 11.78 -6.64 -26.45
N GLU A 55 11.46 -5.48 -27.01
CA GLU A 55 12.35 -4.33 -27.10
C GLU A 55 12.64 -3.75 -25.71
N ILE A 56 11.63 -3.67 -24.85
CA ILE A 56 11.78 -3.20 -23.46
C ILE A 56 12.80 -4.06 -22.70
N PHE A 57 12.72 -5.38 -22.85
CA PHE A 57 13.64 -6.30 -22.18
C PHE A 57 15.04 -6.31 -22.81
N ILE A 58 15.15 -6.16 -24.14
CA ILE A 58 16.45 -5.97 -24.80
C ILE A 58 17.14 -4.69 -24.29
N ARG A 59 16.43 -3.57 -24.25
CA ARG A 59 16.92 -2.30 -23.70
C ARG A 59 17.26 -2.39 -22.21
N GLY A 60 16.52 -3.23 -21.48
CA GLY A 60 16.80 -3.58 -20.09
C GLY A 60 18.00 -4.50 -19.89
N GLY A 61 18.75 -4.85 -20.95
CA GLY A 61 19.94 -5.70 -20.88
C GLY A 61 19.64 -7.19 -20.70
N PHE A 62 18.46 -7.66 -21.13
CA PHE A 62 18.09 -9.06 -21.04
C PHE A 62 18.27 -9.78 -22.38
N CYS A 63 18.94 -10.93 -22.35
CA CYS A 63 18.98 -11.85 -23.48
C CYS A 63 17.68 -12.66 -23.57
N LEU A 64 16.87 -12.42 -24.62
CA LEU A 64 15.57 -13.07 -24.83
C LEU A 64 15.67 -14.59 -25.03
N GLU A 65 16.78 -15.07 -25.57
CA GLU A 65 17.03 -16.51 -25.71
C GLU A 65 17.26 -17.18 -24.35
N ALA A 66 17.89 -16.47 -23.41
CA ALA A 66 18.12 -16.96 -22.06
C ALA A 66 16.82 -16.97 -21.23
N ILE A 67 16.08 -15.86 -21.19
CA ILE A 67 14.88 -15.73 -20.35
C ILE A 67 13.62 -16.35 -20.99
N GLY A 68 13.63 -16.57 -22.30
CA GLY A 68 12.52 -17.08 -23.10
C GLY A 68 11.73 -15.97 -23.81
N THR A 69 11.35 -16.25 -25.06
CA THR A 69 10.70 -15.30 -25.98
C THR A 69 9.33 -14.80 -25.52
N ASP A 70 8.58 -15.61 -24.78
CA ASP A 70 7.26 -15.28 -24.23
C ASP A 70 7.32 -14.65 -22.83
N THR A 71 8.48 -14.68 -22.19
CA THR A 71 8.66 -14.14 -20.83
C THR A 71 8.37 -12.64 -20.77
N PRO A 72 8.89 -11.79 -21.67
CA PRO A 72 8.57 -10.35 -21.68
C PRO A 72 7.06 -10.07 -21.75
N LYS A 73 6.35 -10.78 -22.63
CA LYS A 73 4.90 -10.61 -22.81
C LYS A 73 4.13 -10.99 -21.55
N ARG A 74 4.44 -12.14 -20.94
CA ARG A 74 3.78 -12.60 -19.71
C ARG A 74 4.10 -11.71 -18.51
N CYS A 75 5.33 -11.22 -18.40
CA CYS A 75 5.73 -10.27 -17.36
C CYS A 75 4.93 -8.97 -17.46
N LEU A 76 4.88 -8.36 -18.63
CA LEU A 76 4.11 -7.12 -18.82
C LEU A 76 2.62 -7.32 -18.58
N GLN A 77 2.02 -8.41 -19.05
CA GLN A 77 0.62 -8.71 -18.77
C GLN A 77 0.33 -8.75 -17.27
N ARG A 78 1.21 -9.38 -16.48
CA ARG A 78 1.08 -9.43 -15.02
C ARG A 78 1.25 -8.06 -14.38
N TRP A 79 2.25 -7.29 -14.80
CA TRP A 79 2.52 -5.97 -14.24
C TRP A 79 1.43 -4.96 -14.58
N ARG A 80 0.84 -5.02 -15.79
CA ARG A 80 -0.33 -4.20 -16.17
C ARG A 80 -1.49 -4.47 -15.23
N ALA A 81 -1.83 -5.74 -15.00
CA ALA A 81 -2.94 -6.08 -14.09
C ALA A 81 -2.75 -5.54 -12.67
N ILE A 82 -1.50 -5.48 -12.18
CA ILE A 82 -1.19 -4.88 -10.87
C ILE A 82 -1.30 -3.35 -10.95
N PHE A 83 -0.76 -2.75 -12.01
CA PHE A 83 -0.80 -1.32 -12.25
C PHE A 83 -2.24 -0.80 -12.40
N ASP A 84 -3.08 -1.47 -13.18
CA ASP A 84 -4.48 -1.09 -13.39
C ASP A 84 -5.28 -1.14 -12.08
N LYS A 85 -4.94 -2.06 -11.17
CA LYS A 85 -5.64 -2.24 -9.90
C LYS A 85 -5.14 -1.35 -8.76
N TYR A 86 -3.85 -1.06 -8.71
CA TYR A 86 -3.19 -0.44 -7.55
C TYR A 86 -2.26 0.74 -7.90
N GLY A 87 -2.13 1.07 -9.19
CA GLY A 87 -1.16 2.05 -9.71
C GLY A 87 0.29 1.66 -9.46
N GLU A 88 1.19 2.64 -9.54
CA GLU A 88 2.63 2.47 -9.28
C GLU A 88 2.93 1.93 -7.88
N LYS A 89 2.11 2.30 -6.89
CA LYS A 89 2.24 1.82 -5.51
C LYS A 89 2.12 0.30 -5.40
N GLY A 90 1.36 -0.34 -6.29
CA GLY A 90 1.25 -1.80 -6.35
C GLY A 90 2.56 -2.47 -6.79
N LEU A 91 3.23 -1.91 -7.79
CA LEU A 91 4.50 -2.45 -8.30
C LEU A 91 5.69 -2.18 -7.37
N MET A 92 5.68 -1.05 -6.64
CA MET A 92 6.68 -0.73 -5.62
C MET A 92 6.64 -1.67 -4.41
N ASN A 93 5.43 -2.11 -4.02
CA ASN A 93 5.23 -2.83 -2.76
C ASN A 93 5.00 -4.34 -2.93
N GLU A 94 5.04 -4.87 -4.16
CA GLU A 94 4.67 -6.26 -4.50
C GLU A 94 5.39 -7.33 -3.65
N GLY A 95 6.63 -7.06 -3.22
CA GLY A 95 7.41 -7.94 -2.34
C GLY A 95 6.99 -7.94 -0.86
N ARG A 96 6.17 -6.98 -0.42
CA ARG A 96 5.69 -6.86 0.97
C ARG A 96 4.24 -7.33 1.15
N GLN A 97 3.65 -7.96 0.14
CA GLN A 97 2.26 -8.46 0.19
C GLN A 97 2.14 -9.97 0.02
N ARG A 98 3.26 -10.69 -0.18
CA ARG A 98 3.28 -12.14 -0.34
C ARG A 98 4.00 -12.79 0.82
N HIS A 99 3.35 -12.87 1.97
CA HIS A 99 3.31 -14.12 2.74
C HIS A 99 2.18 -14.16 3.79
N ASP A 100 1.74 -13.01 4.32
CA ASP A 100 0.82 -13.00 5.47
C ASP A 100 -0.45 -12.15 5.30
N ARG A 101 -1.08 -12.21 4.14
CA ARG A 101 -2.49 -11.79 4.06
C ARG A 101 -3.33 -13.02 3.87
N LYS A 102 -3.78 -13.59 5.00
CA LYS A 102 -5.07 -14.29 5.08
C LYS A 102 -6.02 -13.52 4.17
N HIS A 103 -6.61 -14.17 3.19
CA HIS A 103 -7.45 -13.48 2.22
C HIS A 103 -8.77 -13.13 2.94
N TRP A 104 -8.76 -12.05 3.73
CA TRP A 104 -9.91 -11.67 4.56
C TRP A 104 -11.13 -11.54 3.67
N THR A 105 -12.19 -12.29 4.00
CA THR A 105 -13.47 -12.15 3.31
C THR A 105 -14.00 -10.72 3.49
N LEU A 106 -14.92 -10.29 2.65
CA LEU A 106 -15.55 -8.98 2.81
C LEU A 106 -16.19 -8.85 4.20
N GLU A 107 -16.76 -9.93 4.70
CA GLU A 107 -17.37 -10.04 6.02
C GLU A 107 -16.34 -9.87 7.16
N GLU A 108 -15.21 -10.58 7.11
CA GLU A 108 -14.17 -10.43 8.13
C GLU A 108 -13.61 -8.99 8.15
N LYS A 109 -13.48 -8.31 6.99
CA LYS A 109 -13.06 -6.90 6.92
C LYS A 109 -14.10 -5.94 7.49
N LEU A 110 -15.38 -6.24 7.28
CA LEU A 110 -16.47 -5.43 7.84
C LEU A 110 -16.52 -5.60 9.35
N GLN A 111 -16.29 -6.81 9.86
CA GLN A 111 -16.26 -7.09 11.29
C GLN A 111 -15.12 -6.36 12.01
N ASP A 112 -13.92 -6.33 11.43
CA ASP A 112 -12.79 -5.58 11.97
C ASP A 112 -13.08 -4.06 12.01
N LYS A 113 -13.64 -3.51 10.92
CA LYS A 113 -14.07 -2.11 10.88
C LYS A 113 -15.17 -1.80 11.91
N LEU A 114 -16.12 -2.71 12.08
CA LEU A 114 -17.17 -2.58 13.10
C LEU A 114 -16.55 -2.54 14.49
N HIS A 115 -15.63 -3.46 14.79
CA HIS A 115 -14.97 -3.51 16.09
C HIS A 115 -14.20 -2.21 16.40
N VAL A 116 -13.40 -1.72 15.43
CA VAL A 116 -12.69 -0.44 15.58
C VAL A 116 -13.67 0.72 15.79
N ALA A 117 -14.77 0.77 15.03
CA ALA A 117 -15.78 1.81 15.17
C ALA A 117 -16.51 1.73 16.53
N GLU A 118 -16.81 0.53 17.02
CA GLU A 118 -17.45 0.31 18.32
C GLU A 118 -16.57 0.77 19.48
N GLU A 119 -15.28 0.45 19.44
CA GLU A 119 -14.30 0.93 20.42
C GLU A 119 -14.18 2.45 20.41
N GLN A 120 -14.13 3.07 19.23
CA GLN A 120 -14.13 4.53 19.09
C GLN A 120 -15.40 5.16 19.66
N ILE A 121 -16.58 4.58 19.38
CA ILE A 121 -17.85 5.04 19.94
C ILE A 121 -17.84 4.92 21.46
N ARG A 122 -17.27 3.86 22.03
CA ARG A 122 -17.16 3.69 23.48
C ARG A 122 -16.32 4.80 24.10
N LEU A 123 -15.12 5.04 23.57
CA LEU A 123 -14.22 6.09 24.05
C LEU A 123 -14.89 7.47 23.99
N LEU A 124 -15.54 7.80 22.87
CA LEU A 124 -16.25 9.07 22.71
C LEU A 124 -17.44 9.20 23.67
N LYS A 125 -18.12 8.10 24.00
CA LYS A 125 -19.21 8.11 25.00
C LYS A 125 -18.68 8.37 26.40
N ASP A 126 -17.55 7.76 26.76
CA ASP A 126 -16.90 7.95 28.05
C ASP A 126 -16.41 9.40 28.21
N GLU A 127 -15.76 9.94 27.18
CA GLU A 127 -15.33 11.34 27.14
C GLU A 127 -16.53 12.30 27.27
N ASN A 128 -17.60 12.06 26.51
CA ASN A 128 -18.82 12.86 26.63
C ASN A 128 -19.47 12.76 28.02
N ALA A 129 -19.42 11.59 28.67
CA ALA A 129 -19.95 11.43 30.01
C ALA A 129 -19.13 12.21 31.04
N GLN A 130 -17.81 12.22 30.89
CA GLN A 130 -16.91 13.02 31.72
C GLN A 130 -17.17 14.51 31.53
N LEU A 131 -17.18 15.00 30.30
CA LEU A 131 -17.43 16.43 30.00
C LEU A 131 -18.79 16.89 30.54
N LYS A 132 -19.83 16.05 30.46
CA LYS A 132 -21.14 16.34 31.05
C LYS A 132 -21.10 16.46 32.58
N ARG A 133 -20.26 15.67 33.26
CA ARG A 133 -20.07 15.79 34.72
C ARG A 133 -19.36 17.09 35.05
N GLU A 134 -18.26 17.40 34.37
CA GLU A 134 -17.52 18.65 34.56
C GLU A 134 -18.39 19.88 34.32
N LEU A 135 -19.20 19.86 33.26
CA LEU A 135 -20.14 20.95 32.97
C LEU A 135 -21.15 21.15 34.12
N ARG A 136 -21.70 20.08 34.69
CA ARG A 136 -22.63 20.16 35.83
C ARG A 136 -21.95 20.75 37.07
N GLU A 137 -20.72 20.34 37.35
CA GLU A 137 -19.95 20.89 38.48
C GLU A 137 -19.64 22.38 38.28
N LEU A 138 -19.24 22.79 37.07
CA LEU A 138 -19.07 24.21 36.74
C LEU A 138 -20.38 24.99 36.90
N GLN A 139 -21.50 24.46 36.41
CA GLN A 139 -22.81 25.11 36.55
C GLN A 139 -23.20 25.33 38.02
N LYS A 140 -22.94 24.36 38.91
CA LYS A 140 -23.14 24.53 40.36
C LYS A 140 -22.27 25.66 40.92
N LEU A 141 -20.97 25.67 40.57
CA LEU A 141 -20.05 26.72 41.00
C LEU A 141 -20.47 28.12 40.51
N TYR A 142 -21.00 28.23 39.29
CA TYR A 142 -21.55 29.49 38.77
C TYR A 142 -22.87 29.89 39.45
N ALA A 143 -23.70 28.93 39.87
CA ALA A 143 -24.93 29.20 40.61
C ALA A 143 -24.67 29.64 42.07
N GLU A 144 -23.58 29.16 42.68
CA GLU A 144 -23.19 29.47 44.07
C GLU A 144 -22.37 30.76 44.20
N LYS A 145 -21.78 31.29 43.11
CA LYS A 145 -21.12 32.60 43.15
C LYS A 145 -22.15 33.70 43.40
N PRO A 146 -22.02 34.50 44.48
CA PRO A 146 -22.93 35.61 44.71
C PRO A 146 -22.80 36.64 43.58
N LYS A 147 -23.93 37.09 43.02
CA LYS A 147 -24.00 38.27 42.15
C LYS A 147 -23.59 39.51 42.96
N ARG A 148 -22.29 39.76 43.12
CA ARG A 148 -21.72 41.01 43.63
C ARG A 148 -20.86 41.61 42.54
N LEU A 149 -20.90 42.90 42.20
CA LEU A 149 -21.69 44.07 42.60
C LEU A 149 -21.31 45.07 41.48
N TYR A 150 -22.25 45.58 40.69
CA TYR A 150 -21.94 46.78 39.90
C TYR A 150 -21.86 47.94 40.88
N VAL A 151 -20.63 48.26 41.31
CA VAL A 151 -20.33 49.45 42.11
C VAL A 151 -20.65 50.67 41.26
N ARG A 152 -21.74 51.35 41.58
CA ARG A 152 -22.15 52.61 40.97
C ARG A 152 -21.27 53.72 41.53
N ASN A 153 -20.10 53.93 40.94
CA ASN A 153 -19.36 55.18 41.13
C ASN A 153 -20.11 56.29 40.37
N ARG A 154 -21.06 56.96 41.04
CA ARG A 154 -21.50 58.29 40.63
C ARG A 154 -20.51 59.27 41.25
N VAL A 155 -19.53 59.65 40.44
CA VAL A 155 -18.61 60.75 40.72
C VAL A 155 -19.46 62.00 40.98
N SER A 156 -19.17 62.65 42.11
CA SER A 156 -19.69 63.96 42.47
C SER A 156 -19.36 64.97 41.38
N GLU A 157 -20.37 65.64 40.83
CA GLU A 157 -20.19 66.91 40.11
C GLU A 157 -20.98 67.99 40.83
N HIS A 158 -20.34 69.16 40.86
CA HIS A 158 -20.54 70.33 41.71
C HIS A 158 -21.82 71.11 41.40
#